data_AF-A0AA35SKB6-F1
#
_entry.id   AF-A0AA35SKB6-F1
#
_cell.length_a   1.000
_cell.length_b   1.000
_cell.length_c   1.000
_cell.angle_alpha   90.00
_cell.angle_beta   90.00
_cell.angle_gamma   90.00
#
_symmetry.space_group_name_H-M   'P 1'
#
loop_
_entity.id
_entity.type
_entity.pdbx_description
1 polymer ?
#
loop_
_entity_poly.entity_id
_entity_poly.type
_entity_poly.pdbx_seq_one_letter_code
_entity_poly.pdbx_strand_id
1 'polypeptide(L)' 'MPVVDLSILRCATYEILYLDDIDPATSINEAIEIAKSYSTPDSPKFINGVLDNIHKKHPDVPES' A
#
# COMPACT_ATOMS: atom_id res chain seq x y z
N MET A 1 -0.67 -8.53 -13.51
CA MET A 1 -1.09 -8.16 -12.14
C MET A 1 -2.37 -8.90 -11.82
N PRO A 2 -2.40 -9.79 -10.82
CA PRO A 2 -3.61 -10.38 -10.27
C PRO A 2 -4.68 -9.33 -9.93
N VAL A 3 -5.96 -9.68 -10.02
CA VAL A 3 -7.07 -8.79 -9.62
C VAL A 3 -6.98 -8.42 -8.13
N VAL A 4 -6.44 -9.33 -7.32
CA VAL A 4 -6.20 -9.12 -5.88
C VAL A 4 -5.20 -7.98 -5.66
N ASP A 5 -4.06 -7.98 -6.37
CA ASP A 5 -3.04 -6.92 -6.26
C ASP A 5 -3.61 -5.55 -6.57
N LEU A 6 -4.44 -5.45 -7.62
CA LEU A 6 -5.08 -4.19 -7.99
C LEU A 6 -6.06 -3.71 -6.91
N SER A 7 -6.76 -4.63 -6.26
CA SER A 7 -7.71 -4.31 -5.19
C SER A 7 -6.99 -3.83 -3.94
N ILE A 8 -5.90 -4.49 -3.56
CA ILE A 8 -5.03 -4.09 -2.45
C ILE A 8 -4.44 -2.71 -2.71
N LEU A 9 -3.85 -2.49 -3.89
CA LEU A 9 -3.25 -1.21 -4.27
C LEU A 9 -4.26 -0.07 -4.21
N ARG A 10 -5.49 -0.28 -4.68
CA ARG A 10 -6.55 0.75 -4.62
C ARG A 10 -6.92 1.11 -3.19
N CYS A 11 -7.08 0.14 -2.31
CA CYS A 11 -7.45 0.37 -0.92
C CYS A 11 -6.32 1.13 -0.19
N ALA A 12 -5.10 0.60 -0.24
CA ALA A 12 -3.96 1.22 0.43
C ALA A 12 -3.62 2.60 -0.13
N THR A 13 -3.73 2.80 -1.45
CA THR A 13 -3.53 4.14 -2.06
C THR A 13 -4.59 5.13 -1.58
N TYR A 14 -5.84 4.69 -1.41
CA TYR A 14 -6.89 5.56 -0.90
C TYR A 14 -6.62 5.97 0.56
N GLU A 15 -6.23 5.02 1.41
CA GLU A 15 -5.86 5.31 2.79
C GLU A 15 -4.69 6.31 2.85
N ILE A 16 -3.60 6.04 2.12
CA ILE A 16 -2.40 6.90 2.09
C ILE A 16 -2.70 8.33 1.63
N LEU A 17 -3.61 8.52 0.65
CA LEU A 17 -3.81 9.84 0.03
C LEU A 17 -4.93 10.67 0.63
N TYR A 18 -5.85 10.05 1.37
CA TYR A 18 -7.11 10.71 1.75
C TYR A 18 -7.53 10.50 3.21
N LEU A 19 -6.88 9.62 3.97
CA LEU A 19 -7.22 9.35 5.37
C LEU A 19 -6.12 9.84 6.30
N ASP A 20 -6.28 11.07 6.77
CA ASP A 20 -5.31 11.75 7.66
C ASP A 20 -5.19 11.11 9.06
N ASP A 21 -6.13 10.22 9.43
CA ASP A 21 -6.15 9.47 10.69
C ASP A 21 -5.40 8.13 10.64
N ILE A 22 -4.90 7.74 9.46
CA ILE A 22 -4.15 6.49 9.25
C ILE A 22 -2.73 6.82 8.81
N ASP A 23 -1.75 6.27 9.54
CA ASP A 23 -0.35 6.36 9.16
C ASP A 23 -0.08 5.57 7.85
N PRO A 24 0.50 6.19 6.80
CA PRO A 24 0.84 5.51 5.55
C PRO A 24 1.68 4.25 5.71
N ALA A 25 2.62 4.24 6.64
CA ALA A 25 3.47 3.07 6.85
C ALA A 25 2.65 1.88 7.37
N THR A 26 1.64 2.13 8.19
CA THR A 26 0.65 1.14 8.62
C THR A 26 -0.14 0.59 7.44
N SER A 27 -0.72 1.45 6.57
CA SER A 27 -1.42 1.00 5.36
C SER A 27 -0.55 0.17 4.41
N ILE A 28 0.73 0.54 4.26
CA ILE A 28 1.70 -0.22 3.45
C ILE A 28 1.94 -1.61 4.05
N ASN A 29 2.18 -1.70 5.36
CA ASN A 29 2.42 -2.97 6.03
C ASN A 29 1.21 -3.92 5.92
N GLU A 30 -0.01 -3.43 6.15
CA GLU A 30 -1.22 -4.24 6.05
C GLU A 30 -1.46 -4.72 4.60
N ALA A 31 -1.22 -3.85 3.61
CA ALA A 31 -1.29 -4.23 2.20
C ALA A 31 -0.35 -5.40 1.84
N ILE A 32 0.85 -5.41 2.42
CA ILE A 32 1.85 -6.47 2.23
C ILE A 32 1.40 -7.79 2.88
N GLU A 33 0.84 -7.74 4.09
CA GLU A 33 0.33 -8.94 4.77
C GLU A 33 -0.89 -9.55 4.07
N ILE A 34 -1.80 -8.71 3.54
CA ILE A 34 -2.91 -9.17 2.71
C ILE A 34 -2.39 -9.82 1.42
N ALA A 35 -1.37 -9.23 0.78
CA ALA A 35 -0.78 -9.79 -0.43
C ALA A 35 -0.13 -11.16 -0.20
N LYS A 36 0.56 -11.35 0.94
CA LYS A 36 1.13 -12.65 1.35
C LYS A 36 0.05 -13.72 1.52
N SER A 37 -1.12 -13.32 2.02
CA SER A 37 -2.22 -14.22 2.35
C SER A 37 -3.08 -14.61 1.14
N TYR A 38 -3.28 -13.69 0.20
CA TYR A 38 -4.32 -13.82 -0.83
C TYR A 38 -3.83 -13.71 -2.28
N SER A 39 -2.54 -13.43 -2.51
CA SER A 39 -2.01 -13.24 -3.86
C SER A 39 -0.83 -14.17 -4.15
N THR A 40 0.06 -13.75 -5.06
CA THR A 40 1.21 -14.55 -5.50
C THR A 40 2.45 -14.29 -4.65
N PRO A 41 3.45 -15.17 -4.63
CA PRO A 41 4.69 -14.97 -3.88
C PRO A 41 5.45 -13.67 -4.23
N ASP A 42 5.28 -13.15 -5.44
CA ASP A 42 5.94 -11.93 -5.91
C ASP A 42 5.16 -10.65 -5.53
N SER A 43 3.87 -10.79 -5.21
CA SER A 43 2.96 -9.67 -4.95
C SER A 43 3.35 -8.80 -3.76
N PRO A 44 3.80 -9.32 -2.59
CA PRO A 44 4.21 -8.50 -1.45
C PRO A 44 5.32 -7.50 -1.80
N LYS A 45 6.35 -7.95 -2.52
CA LYS A 45 7.47 -7.11 -2.94
C LYS A 45 7.03 -6.08 -3.98
N PHE A 46 6.19 -6.49 -4.92
CA PHE A 46 5.65 -5.59 -5.94
C PHE A 46 4.79 -4.47 -5.30
N ILE A 47 3.88 -4.82 -4.40
CA ILE A 47 3.00 -3.88 -3.71
C ILE A 47 3.79 -2.89 -2.85
N ASN A 48 4.76 -3.37 -2.05
CA ASN A 48 5.64 -2.50 -1.27
C ASN A 48 6.32 -1.44 -2.16
N GLY A 49 6.93 -1.87 -3.27
CA GLY A 49 7.63 -0.95 -4.17
C GLY A 49 6.72 0.10 -4.84
N VAL A 50 5.45 -0.24 -5.11
CA VAL A 50 4.48 0.71 -5.67
C VAL A 50 4.01 1.70 -4.61
N LEU A 51 3.61 1.22 -3.43
CA LEU A 51 3.08 2.08 -2.38
C LEU A 51 4.16 3.01 -1.79
N ASP A 52 5.41 2.53 -1.64
CA ASP A 52 6.55 3.38 -1.24
C ASP A 52 6.77 4.55 -2.21
N ASN A 53 6.57 4.32 -3.51
CA ASN A 53 6.72 5.36 -4.54
C ASN A 53 5.58 6.38 -4.45
N ILE A 54 4.36 5.92 -4.18
CA ILE A 54 3.19 6.79 -3.98
C ILE A 54 3.41 7.66 -2.73
N HIS A 55 3.76 7.07 -1.60
CA HIS A 55 4.00 7.79 -0.35
C HIS A 55 5.08 8.87 -0.53
N LYS A 56 6.23 8.54 -1.16
CA LYS A 56 7.31 9.52 -1.42
C LYS A 56 6.92 10.69 -2.32
N LYS A 57 5.93 10.52 -3.20
CA LYS A 57 5.45 11.58 -4.11
C LYS A 57 4.40 12.49 -3.47
N HIS A 58 3.88 12.11 -2.30
CA HIS A 58 2.86 12.85 -1.57
C HIS A 58 3.33 13.16 -0.13
N PRO A 59 4.31 14.09 0.03
CA PRO A 59 4.95 14.39 1.31
C PRO A 59 4.08 15.19 2.28
N ASP A 60 2.89 15.65 1.87
CA ASP A 60 1.93 16.31 2.76
C ASP A 60 1.35 15.35 3.81
N VAL A 61 1.61 14.05 3.67
CA VAL A 61 1.34 13.04 4.69
C VAL A 61 2.58 12.93 5.57
N PRO A 62 2.51 13.32 6.86
CA PRO A 62 3.69 13.35 7.73
C PRO A 62 4.39 11.98 7.77
N GLU A 63 5.67 11.93 7.41
CA GLU A 63 6.55 10.84 7.86
C GLU A 63 6.60 10.95 9.39
N SER A 64 5.98 10.01 10.09
CA SER A 64 6.12 9.86 11.54
C SER A 64 7.54 9.46 11.93
#